data_AF-A0A2E6DC02-F1
#
_entry.id   AF-A0A2E6DC02-F1
#
_cell.length_a   1.000
_cell.length_b   1.000
_cell.length_c   1.000
_cell.angle_alpha   90.00
_cell.angle_beta   90.00
_cell.angle_gamma   90.00
#
_symmetry.space_group_name_H-M   'P 1'
#
loop_
_entity.id
_entity.type
_entity.pdbx_description
1 polymer ?
#
loop_
_entity_poly.entity_id
_entity_poly.type
_entity_poly.pdbx_seq_one_letter_code
_entity_poly.pdbx_strand_id
1 'polypeptide(L)' 'KKEDLNANDIDQAMRIIEGSAKSMGLKVEG' A
#
# COMPACT_ATOMS: atom_id res chain seq x y z
N LYS A 1 -12.07 6.40 21.55
CA LYS A 1 -11.45 7.04 20.38
C LYS A 1 -10.31 6.14 19.91
N LYS A 2 -10.63 5.13 19.10
CA LYS A 2 -9.73 4.06 18.65
C LYS A 2 -9.69 4.02 17.11
N GLU A 3 -9.87 5.18 16.47
CA GLU A 3 -10.25 5.25 15.05
C GLU A 3 -9.18 5.85 14.14
N ASP A 4 -8.07 6.38 14.65
CA ASP A 4 -7.14 7.15 13.81
C ASP A 4 -5.75 6.53 13.58
N LEU A 5 -5.44 5.40 14.20
CA LEU A 5 -4.07 4.85 14.16
C LEU A 5 -3.82 3.82 13.05
N ASN A 6 -4.83 3.34 12.32
CA ASN A 6 -4.66 2.23 11.36
C ASN A 6 -5.04 2.56 9.90
N ALA A 7 -5.67 3.70 9.61
CA ALA A 7 -6.10 4.03 8.25
C ALA A 7 -4.95 4.48 7.32
N ASN A 8 -3.84 4.96 7.90
CA ASN A 8 -2.65 5.33 7.13
C ASN A 8 -1.78 4.11 6.78
N ASP A 9 -1.76 3.07 7.63
CA ASP A 9 -0.89 1.91 7.43
C ASP A 9 -1.24 1.13 6.17
N ILE A 10 -2.53 0.88 5.91
CA ILE A 10 -2.93 0.06 4.76
C ILE A 10 -2.73 0.81 3.43
N ASP A 11 -3.11 2.08 3.36
CA ASP A 11 -2.96 2.88 2.12
C ASP A 11 -1.48 3.17 1.81
N GLN A 12 -0.68 3.50 2.84
CA GLN A 12 0.78 3.59 2.67
C GLN A 12 1.40 2.26 2.32
N ALA A 13 1.02 1.16 2.98
CA ALA A 13 1.53 -0.16 2.66
C ALA A 13 1.19 -0.54 1.21
N MET A 14 -0.02 -0.24 0.75
CA MET A 14 -0.46 -0.47 -0.62
C MET A 14 0.42 0.30 -1.60
N ARG A 15 0.64 1.60 -1.38
CA ARG A 15 1.53 2.44 -2.21
C ARG A 15 2.97 1.95 -2.25
N ILE A 16 3.50 1.44 -1.14
CA ILE A 16 4.86 0.87 -1.06
C ILE A 16 4.92 -0.41 -1.89
N ILE A 17 3.97 -1.32 -1.71
CA ILE A 17 3.89 -2.59 -2.44
C ILE A 17 3.71 -2.35 -3.94
N GLU A 18 2.87 -1.40 -4.32
CA GLU A 18 2.66 -0.99 -5.72
C GLU A 18 3.94 -0.42 -6.35
N GLY A 19 4.67 0.44 -5.63
CA GLY A 19 5.94 0.98 -6.10
C GLY A 19 7.00 -0.11 -6.31
N SER A 20 7.09 -1.07 -5.39
CA SER A 20 7.98 -2.22 -5.50
C SER A 20 7.59 -3.13 -6.66
N ALA A 21 6.32 -3.49 -6.79
CA ALA A 21 5.82 -4.32 -7.88
C ALA A 21 6.04 -3.67 -9.26
N LYS A 22 5.82 -2.36 -9.38
CA LYS A 22 6.09 -1.59 -10.60
C LYS A 22 7.57 -1.61 -10.98
N SER A 23 8.45 -1.49 -10.00
CA SER A 23 9.91 -1.54 -10.20
C SER A 23 10.38 -2.93 -10.64
N MET A 24 9.65 -3.98 -10.25
CA MET A 24 9.88 -5.36 -10.68
C MET A 24 9.18 -5.72 -12.00
N GLY A 25 8.42 -4.80 -12.61
CA GLY A 25 7.65 -5.05 -13.83
C GLY A 25 6.41 -5.93 -13.62
N LEU A 26 5.97 -6.11 -12.37
CA LEU A 26 4.79 -6.89 -12.02
C LEU A 26 3.54 -6.01 -12.13
N LYS A 27 2.50 -6.55 -12.75
CA LYS A 27 1.20 -5.89 -12.85
C LYS A 27 0.46 -6.11 -11.53
N VAL A 28 0.17 -5.02 -10.80
CA VAL A 28 -0.67 -5.10 -9.60
C VAL A 28 -2.12 -5.01 -10.07
N GLU A 29 -2.88 -6.07 -9.83
CA GLU A 29 -4.33 -6.09 -10.01
C GLU A 29 -4.95 -5.96 -8.61
N GLY A 30 -5.50 -4.77 -8.35
CA GLY A 30 -6.19 -4.40 -7.12
C GLY A 30 -7.54 -3.76 -7.44
#